data_AF-A0A4W4GIG0-F1
#
_entry.id   AF-A0A4W4GIG0-F1
#
_cell.length_a   1.000
_cell.length_b   1.000
_cell.length_c   1.000
_cell.angle_alpha   90.00
_cell.angle_beta   90.00
_cell.angle_gamma   90.00
#
_symmetry.space_group_name_H-M   'P 1'
#
loop_
_entity.id
_entity.type
_entity.pdbx_description
1 polymer ?
#
loop_
_entity_poly.entity_id
_entity_poly.type
_entity_poly.pdbx_seq_one_letter_code
_entity_poly.pdbx_strand_id
1 'polypeptide(L)'
;MAAGKLLLYAGLSLSLCALGMLAVAICSDHWYETDARRYRERCRSFSSRRKDPGFIYIPNNSLPLRASRSRLDRWEEKLLLARNRRQLFAMSAADECSRQYNSTNMGLWSKCHRLGFDQDIEDRIRKGAIARCSYIKYHYSSATVPKNLSYNITKTIRQDEWHSLHLRRMTAGFMGMAVAIILFGWIVGMLGCCWDRGLMQYVAGLLFLMGGTFCIISLCTCVAGINFELSRYPRYLYGLPDDISHGYGWSMFCAWGGLGLSLIAGFFCTLAPSIQPIPRSTCPKSRQENGTVC
;
A
#
# COMPACT_ATOMS: atom_id res chain seq x y z
N MET A 1 -33.76 27.79 -12.04
CA MET A 1 -34.12 26.75 -11.03
C MET A 1 -33.67 25.34 -11.43
N ALA A 2 -33.85 24.89 -12.68
CA ALA A 2 -33.48 23.53 -13.11
C ALA A 2 -31.96 23.21 -13.03
N ALA A 3 -31.09 24.14 -13.45
CA ALA A 3 -29.64 23.92 -13.44
C ALA A 3 -29.07 23.66 -12.04
N GLY A 4 -29.57 24.37 -11.02
CA GLY A 4 -29.16 24.16 -9.63
C GLY A 4 -29.54 22.77 -9.11
N LYS A 5 -30.78 22.32 -9.37
CA LYS A 5 -31.22 20.98 -8.95
C LYS A 5 -30.43 19.87 -9.67
N LEU A 6 -30.11 20.04 -10.96
CA LEU A 6 -29.27 19.10 -11.71
C LEU A 6 -27.87 18.95 -11.13
N LEU A 7 -27.21 20.05 -10.74
CA LEU A 7 -25.90 20.01 -10.08
C LEU A 7 -25.94 19.29 -8.73
N LEU A 8 -27.03 19.44 -7.97
CA LEU A 8 -27.23 18.76 -6.70
C LEU A 8 -27.40 17.26 -6.87
N TYR A 9 -28.27 16.82 -7.80
CA TYR A 9 -28.43 15.41 -8.11
C TYR A 9 -27.14 14.79 -8.66
N ALA A 10 -26.40 15.53 -9.49
CA ALA A 10 -25.09 15.11 -9.96
C ALA A 10 -24.12 14.92 -8.78
N GLY A 11 -24.00 15.89 -7.87
CA GLY A 11 -23.15 15.77 -6.68
C GLY A 11 -23.52 14.60 -5.76
N LEU A 12 -24.82 14.35 -5.55
CA LEU A 12 -25.30 13.22 -4.76
C LEU A 12 -25.05 11.86 -5.43
N SER A 13 -25.19 11.78 -6.75
CA SER A 13 -24.86 10.56 -7.50
C SER A 13 -23.36 10.27 -7.48
N LEU A 14 -22.52 11.30 -7.64
CA LEU A 14 -21.06 11.16 -7.61
C LEU A 14 -20.58 10.75 -6.22
N SER A 15 -21.16 11.28 -5.15
CA SER A 15 -20.83 10.87 -3.78
C SER A 15 -21.27 9.44 -3.46
N LEU A 16 -22.40 8.97 -4.01
CA LEU A 16 -22.80 7.56 -3.89
C LEU A 16 -21.81 6.63 -4.61
N CYS A 17 -21.41 6.99 -5.84
CA CYS A 17 -20.37 6.26 -6.58
C CYS A 17 -19.04 6.27 -5.83
N ALA A 18 -18.66 7.40 -5.22
CA ALA A 18 -17.48 7.53 -4.40
C ALA A 18 -17.50 6.59 -3.19
N LEU A 19 -18.62 6.55 -2.45
CA LEU A 19 -18.82 5.62 -1.34
C LEU A 19 -18.70 4.17 -1.78
N GLY A 20 -19.30 3.81 -2.93
CA GLY A 20 -19.17 2.47 -3.51
C GLY A 20 -17.72 2.11 -3.81
N MET A 21 -16.97 3.01 -4.47
CA MET A 21 -15.56 2.77 -4.77
C MET A 21 -14.68 2.68 -3.52
N LEU A 22 -14.93 3.52 -2.50
CA LEU A 22 -14.20 3.47 -1.24
C LEU A 22 -14.53 2.20 -0.45
N ALA A 23 -15.78 1.76 -0.44
CA ALA A 23 -16.17 0.49 0.19
C ALA A 23 -15.51 -0.71 -0.50
N VAL A 24 -15.51 -0.75 -1.84
CA VAL A 24 -14.81 -1.79 -2.61
C VAL A 24 -13.31 -1.75 -2.33
N ALA A 25 -12.72 -0.55 -2.24
CA ALA A 25 -11.31 -0.42 -1.92
C ALA A 25 -11.00 -0.99 -0.52
N ILE A 26 -11.79 -0.67 0.51
CA ILE A 26 -11.56 -1.14 1.89
C ILE A 26 -11.74 -2.66 2.01
N CYS A 27 -12.75 -3.22 1.33
CA CYS A 27 -13.06 -4.65 1.39
C CYS A 27 -12.17 -5.51 0.49
N SER A 28 -11.48 -4.91 -0.48
CA SER A 28 -10.65 -5.65 -1.44
C SER A 28 -9.21 -5.83 -0.98
N ASP A 29 -8.66 -7.01 -1.27
CA ASP A 29 -7.31 -7.40 -0.89
C ASP A 29 -6.21 -7.00 -1.90
N HIS A 30 -6.52 -6.10 -2.84
CA HIS A 30 -5.65 -5.74 -3.97
C HIS A 30 -5.11 -4.30 -3.87
N TRP A 31 -4.57 -3.91 -2.71
CA TRP A 31 -3.92 -2.60 -2.55
C TRP A 31 -2.49 -2.63 -3.09
N TYR A 32 -1.77 -3.70 -2.80
CA TYR A 32 -0.39 -3.87 -3.20
C TYR A 32 -0.14 -5.30 -3.67
N GLU A 33 0.54 -5.42 -4.80
CA GLU A 33 0.81 -6.69 -5.46
C GLU A 33 2.31 -6.94 -5.54
N THR A 34 2.73 -8.14 -5.16
CA THR A 34 4.10 -8.61 -5.32
C THR A 34 4.14 -9.84 -6.23
N ASP A 35 4.95 -9.78 -7.29
CA ASP A 35 5.20 -10.87 -8.21
C ASP A 35 6.65 -11.35 -8.10
N ALA A 36 6.82 -12.55 -7.54
CA ALA A 36 8.10 -13.18 -7.30
C ALA A 36 8.52 -14.17 -8.42
N ARG A 37 7.79 -14.23 -9.55
CA ARG A 37 8.07 -15.20 -10.65
C ARG A 37 9.49 -15.09 -11.20
N ARG A 38 9.91 -13.88 -11.56
CA ARG A 38 11.22 -13.62 -12.17
C ARG A 38 12.38 -13.96 -11.22
N TYR A 39 12.19 -13.68 -9.93
CA TYR A 39 13.11 -14.09 -8.88
C TYR A 39 13.18 -15.62 -8.74
N ARG A 40 12.02 -16.31 -8.74
CA ARG A 40 11.96 -17.78 -8.64
C ARG A 40 12.60 -18.48 -9.83
N GLU A 41 12.39 -17.98 -11.05
CA GLU A 41 13.03 -18.52 -12.27
C GLU A 41 14.55 -18.39 -12.21
N ARG A 42 15.05 -17.24 -11.76
CA ARG A 42 16.49 -17.03 -11.52
C ARG A 42 17.03 -18.05 -10.52
N CYS A 43 16.34 -18.22 -9.40
CA CYS A 43 16.66 -19.18 -8.37
C CYS A 43 16.62 -20.64 -8.85
N ARG A 44 15.63 -21.02 -9.66
CA ARG A 44 15.54 -22.34 -10.29
C ARG A 44 16.69 -22.59 -11.26
N SER A 45 17.07 -21.60 -12.06
CA SER A 45 18.23 -21.69 -12.97
C SER A 45 19.55 -21.89 -12.20
N PHE A 46 19.74 -21.17 -11.09
CA PHE A 46 20.89 -21.38 -10.20
C PHE A 46 20.89 -22.75 -9.53
N SER A 47 19.74 -23.21 -9.03
CA SER A 47 19.59 -24.55 -8.44
C SER A 47 19.82 -25.67 -9.46
N SER A 48 19.31 -25.52 -10.69
CA SER A 48 19.51 -26.47 -11.77
C SER A 48 20.98 -26.60 -12.16
N ARG A 49 21.72 -25.49 -12.26
CA ARG A 49 23.19 -25.52 -12.51
C ARG A 49 23.99 -26.18 -11.40
N ARG A 50 23.46 -26.24 -10.17
CA ARG A 50 24.06 -26.99 -9.04
C ARG A 50 23.61 -28.45 -8.96
N LYS A 51 22.51 -28.82 -9.63
CA LYS A 51 21.95 -30.16 -9.66
C LYS A 51 22.64 -31.10 -10.63
N ASP A 52 23.46 -30.56 -11.53
CA ASP A 52 24.57 -31.31 -12.10
C ASP A 52 25.62 -31.40 -10.99
N PRO A 53 25.83 -32.56 -10.35
CA PRO A 53 27.08 -32.79 -9.66
C PRO A 53 28.11 -32.85 -10.79
N GLY A 54 28.55 -31.69 -11.26
CA GLY A 54 29.90 -31.54 -11.74
C GLY A 54 30.75 -31.88 -10.53
N PHE A 55 30.96 -33.18 -10.30
CA PHE A 55 32.11 -33.67 -9.59
C PHE A 55 33.24 -32.82 -10.13
N ILE A 56 33.72 -31.89 -9.32
CA ILE A 56 35.07 -31.41 -9.51
C ILE A 56 35.88 -32.66 -9.17
N TYR A 57 36.10 -33.52 -10.16
CA TYR A 57 37.32 -34.30 -10.19
C TYR A 57 38.41 -33.23 -10.15
N ILE A 58 38.89 -32.92 -8.94
CA ILE A 58 40.30 -32.60 -8.79
C ILE A 58 40.95 -33.98 -8.95
N PRO A 59 41.43 -34.39 -10.14
CA PRO A 59 42.29 -35.54 -10.19
C PRO A 59 43.44 -35.21 -9.25
N ASN A 60 43.62 -36.02 -8.22
CA ASN A 60 44.67 -35.89 -7.21
C ASN A 60 46.09 -36.12 -7.81
N ASN A 61 46.24 -36.01 -9.13
CA ASN A 61 47.49 -36.19 -9.86
C ASN A 61 48.10 -34.83 -10.14
N SER A 62 48.79 -34.31 -9.11
CA SER A 62 49.88 -33.32 -9.13
C SER A 62 49.65 -32.22 -8.09
N LEU A 63 49.71 -32.59 -6.81
CA LEU A 63 50.28 -31.69 -5.80
C LEU A 63 51.74 -31.45 -6.21
N PRO A 64 52.12 -30.25 -6.70
CA PRO A 64 53.50 -29.98 -7.04
C PRO A 64 54.23 -29.76 -5.71
N LEU A 65 54.97 -30.78 -5.29
CA LEU A 65 56.10 -30.58 -4.39
C LEU A 65 57.04 -29.56 -5.05
N ARG A 66 57.12 -28.37 -4.46
CA ARG A 66 58.28 -27.45 -4.47
C ARG A 66 59.07 -27.39 -5.78
N ALA A 67 58.84 -26.37 -6.60
CA ALA A 67 59.85 -25.86 -7.51
C ALA A 67 59.82 -24.32 -7.62
N SER A 68 61.04 -23.80 -7.69
CA SER A 68 61.52 -22.41 -7.63
C SER A 68 60.72 -21.32 -8.36
N ARG A 69 60.74 -20.13 -7.74
CA ARG A 69 60.36 -18.81 -8.29
C ARG A 69 60.91 -18.57 -9.71
N SER A 70 60.04 -18.05 -10.60
CA SER A 70 60.38 -16.87 -11.42
C SER A 70 59.16 -16.26 -12.14
N ARG A 71 58.81 -15.04 -11.74
CA ARG A 71 58.14 -13.97 -12.52
C ARG A 71 56.83 -14.31 -13.24
N LEU A 72 55.70 -14.20 -12.54
CA LEU A 72 54.42 -13.76 -13.13
C LEU A 72 53.48 -13.07 -12.12
N ASP A 73 54.03 -12.30 -11.16
CA ASP A 73 53.33 -11.86 -9.95
C ASP A 73 52.17 -10.85 -10.14
N ARG A 74 51.92 -10.31 -11.34
CA ARG A 74 50.91 -9.23 -11.52
C ARG A 74 49.58 -9.68 -12.11
N TRP A 75 49.55 -10.79 -12.86
CA TRP A 75 48.34 -11.25 -13.54
C TRP A 75 47.57 -12.29 -12.72
N GLU A 76 48.28 -13.11 -11.95
CA GLU A 76 47.69 -14.16 -11.12
C GLU A 76 46.92 -13.58 -9.92
N GLU A 77 47.43 -12.49 -9.33
CA GLU A 77 46.76 -11.79 -8.23
C GLU A 77 45.43 -11.15 -8.68
N LYS A 78 45.37 -10.58 -9.89
CA LYS A 78 44.12 -10.06 -10.48
C LYS A 78 43.14 -11.17 -10.83
N LEU A 79 43.60 -12.32 -11.32
CA LEU A 79 42.75 -13.47 -11.64
C LEU A 79 42.23 -14.16 -10.38
N LEU A 80 43.05 -14.26 -9.33
CA LEU A 80 42.64 -14.77 -8.02
C LEU A 80 41.67 -13.81 -7.34
N LEU A 81 41.88 -12.49 -7.38
CA LEU A 81 40.90 -11.50 -6.93
C LEU A 81 39.61 -11.55 -7.75
N ALA A 82 39.68 -11.71 -9.07
CA ALA A 82 38.50 -11.84 -9.92
C ALA A 82 37.73 -13.15 -9.64
N ARG A 83 38.45 -14.25 -9.35
CA ARG A 83 37.87 -15.54 -8.95
C ARG A 83 37.23 -15.46 -7.57
N ASN A 84 37.92 -14.86 -6.59
CA ASN A 84 37.39 -14.59 -5.25
C ASN A 84 36.16 -13.69 -5.33
N ARG A 85 36.19 -12.65 -6.15
CA ARG A 85 35.07 -11.72 -6.36
C ARG A 85 33.87 -12.42 -7.01
N ARG A 86 34.08 -13.28 -8.02
CA ARG A 86 33.02 -14.12 -8.63
C ARG A 86 32.47 -15.16 -7.65
N GLN A 87 33.31 -15.75 -6.80
CA GLN A 87 32.90 -16.71 -5.77
C GLN A 87 32.14 -16.02 -4.63
N LEU A 88 32.51 -14.79 -4.25
CA LEU A 88 31.78 -13.97 -3.29
C LEU A 88 30.39 -13.59 -3.82
N PHE A 89 30.30 -13.17 -5.09
CA PHE A 89 29.01 -12.89 -5.74
C PHE A 89 28.15 -14.15 -5.92
N ALA A 90 28.77 -15.31 -6.19
CA ALA A 90 28.06 -16.58 -6.29
C ALA A 90 27.60 -17.13 -4.93
N MET A 91 28.35 -16.88 -3.84
CA MET A 91 27.91 -17.17 -2.47
C MET A 91 26.80 -16.21 -2.03
N SER A 92 26.91 -14.91 -2.34
CA SER A 92 25.86 -13.92 -2.05
C SER A 92 24.56 -14.24 -2.77
N ALA A 93 24.63 -14.59 -4.07
CA ALA A 93 23.45 -14.99 -4.85
C ALA A 93 22.84 -16.34 -4.41
N ALA A 94 23.66 -17.26 -3.87
CA ALA A 94 23.18 -18.52 -3.31
C ALA A 94 22.51 -18.35 -1.95
N ASP A 95 23.00 -17.43 -1.11
CA ASP A 95 22.40 -17.09 0.18
C ASP A 95 21.11 -16.29 -0.03
N GLU A 96 21.06 -15.40 -1.03
CA GLU A 96 19.85 -14.70 -1.46
C GLU A 96 18.74 -15.67 -1.89
N CYS A 97 19.07 -16.81 -2.48
CA CYS A 97 18.13 -17.82 -2.98
C CYS A 97 17.62 -18.82 -1.91
N SER A 98 18.14 -18.74 -0.68
CA SER A 98 17.68 -19.56 0.44
C SER A 98 16.25 -19.18 0.91
N ARG A 99 15.82 -17.94 0.62
CA ARG A 99 14.50 -17.42 0.99
C ARG A 99 13.48 -17.60 -0.13
N GLN A 100 12.43 -18.35 0.15
CA GLN A 100 11.28 -18.45 -0.74
C GLN A 100 10.38 -17.21 -0.59
N TYR A 101 10.38 -16.38 -1.63
CA TYR A 101 9.42 -15.30 -1.79
C TYR A 101 8.22 -15.80 -2.59
N ASN A 102 7.02 -15.56 -2.04
CA ASN A 102 5.77 -15.97 -2.66
C ASN A 102 5.05 -14.75 -3.23
N SER A 103 4.33 -14.93 -4.35
CA SER A 103 3.46 -13.88 -4.89
C SER A 103 2.23 -13.71 -3.99
N THR A 104 2.00 -12.48 -3.54
CA THR A 104 0.92 -12.17 -2.60
C THR A 104 0.22 -10.88 -2.98
N ASN A 105 -1.09 -10.86 -2.77
CA ASN A 105 -1.90 -9.65 -2.78
C ASN A 105 -2.10 -9.22 -1.33
N MET A 106 -1.81 -7.95 -1.03
CA MET A 106 -2.03 -7.36 0.27
C MET A 106 -3.21 -6.39 0.21
N GLY A 107 -4.19 -6.64 1.07
CA GLY A 107 -5.27 -5.72 1.39
C GLY A 107 -4.95 -4.88 2.61
N LEU A 108 -5.98 -4.14 3.06
CA LEU A 108 -5.93 -3.48 4.35
C LEU A 108 -5.98 -4.52 5.48
N TRP A 109 -6.91 -5.47 5.42
CA TRP A 109 -7.21 -6.41 6.51
C TRP A 109 -6.58 -7.79 6.36
N SER A 110 -6.39 -8.24 5.13
CA SER A 110 -5.93 -9.58 4.84
C SER A 110 -4.81 -9.59 3.80
N LYS A 111 -4.02 -10.66 3.83
CA LYS A 111 -2.96 -10.95 2.87
C LYS A 111 -3.22 -12.33 2.28
N CYS A 112 -3.42 -12.38 0.97
CA CYS A 112 -3.76 -13.59 0.24
C CYS A 112 -2.66 -14.01 -0.74
N HIS A 113 -2.52 -15.31 -0.94
CA HIS A 113 -1.67 -15.87 -1.98
C HIS A 113 -2.36 -15.81 -3.36
N ARG A 114 -1.61 -15.41 -4.40
CA ARG A 114 -2.16 -15.34 -5.77
C ARG A 114 -2.49 -16.73 -6.34
N LEU A 115 -3.59 -16.82 -7.10
CA LEU A 115 -4.08 -18.02 -7.77
C LEU A 115 -3.23 -18.39 -9.00
N GLY A 116 -2.77 -19.64 -9.09
CA GLY A 116 -2.08 -20.21 -10.25
C GLY A 116 -0.60 -19.84 -10.39
N PHE A 117 0.01 -19.19 -9.40
CA PHE A 117 1.42 -18.78 -9.46
C PHE A 117 2.38 -19.83 -8.88
N ASP A 118 1.91 -20.70 -7.98
CA ASP A 118 2.75 -21.73 -7.36
C ASP A 118 1.98 -23.02 -7.09
N GLN A 119 2.20 -24.05 -7.91
CA GLN A 119 1.58 -25.36 -7.76
C GLN A 119 1.91 -26.00 -6.40
N ASP A 120 3.12 -25.82 -5.86
CA ASP A 120 3.53 -26.41 -4.58
C ASP A 120 2.78 -25.79 -3.39
N ILE A 121 2.47 -24.49 -3.49
CA ILE A 121 1.69 -23.78 -2.47
C ILE A 121 0.21 -24.07 -2.65
N GLU A 122 -0.29 -24.09 -3.89
CA GLU A 122 -1.68 -24.46 -4.14
C GLU A 122 -1.98 -25.88 -3.70
N ASP A 123 -1.04 -26.82 -3.87
CA ASP A 123 -1.16 -28.17 -3.35
C ASP A 123 -1.12 -28.21 -1.82
N ARG A 124 -0.29 -27.38 -1.17
CA ARG A 124 -0.29 -27.25 0.30
C ARG A 124 -1.56 -26.60 0.82
N ILE A 125 -2.14 -25.66 0.10
CA ILE A 125 -3.44 -25.03 0.42
C ILE A 125 -4.56 -26.06 0.23
N ARG A 126 -4.56 -26.84 -0.86
CA ARG A 126 -5.53 -27.91 -1.11
C ARG A 126 -5.46 -29.00 -0.05
N LYS A 127 -4.27 -29.33 0.42
CA LYS A 127 -4.03 -30.28 1.53
C LYS A 127 -4.37 -29.70 2.91
N GLY A 128 -4.79 -28.43 3.00
CA GLY A 128 -5.15 -27.76 4.26
C GLY A 128 -3.96 -27.40 5.15
N ALA A 129 -2.73 -27.53 4.68
CA ALA A 129 -1.53 -27.25 5.48
C ALA A 129 -1.26 -25.75 5.66
N ILE A 130 -1.76 -24.90 4.74
CA ILE A 130 -1.57 -23.45 4.75
C ILE A 130 -2.88 -22.76 4.36
N ALA A 131 -3.30 -21.75 5.13
CA ALA A 131 -4.47 -20.93 4.80
C ALA A 131 -4.17 -20.02 3.59
N ARG A 132 -5.11 -19.93 2.63
CA ARG A 132 -4.94 -19.13 1.40
C ARG A 132 -4.80 -17.63 1.69
N CYS A 133 -5.56 -17.16 2.68
CA CYS A 133 -5.53 -15.80 3.17
C CYS A 133 -5.22 -15.82 4.66
N SER A 134 -4.33 -14.92 5.07
CA SER A 134 -3.95 -14.71 6.46
C SER A 134 -4.35 -13.29 6.85
N TYR A 135 -4.87 -13.12 8.06
CA TYR A 135 -5.22 -11.79 8.54
C TYR A 135 -3.95 -10.99 8.86
N ILE A 136 -3.97 -9.69 8.55
CA ILE A 136 -2.86 -8.80 8.89
C ILE A 136 -2.92 -8.51 10.39
N LYS A 137 -1.86 -8.91 11.12
CA LYS A 137 -1.76 -8.65 12.54
C LYS A 137 -1.54 -7.17 12.81
N TYR A 138 -2.55 -6.50 13.37
CA TYR A 138 -2.45 -5.13 13.89
C TYR A 138 -1.91 -5.07 15.33
N HIS A 139 -1.40 -6.18 15.86
CA HIS A 139 -0.79 -6.25 17.19
C HIS A 139 0.67 -6.62 17.07
N TYR A 140 1.50 -6.02 17.92
CA TYR A 140 2.92 -6.33 18.00
C TYR A 140 3.11 -7.81 18.38
N SER A 141 3.87 -8.55 17.58
CA SER A 141 4.18 -9.95 17.84
C SER A 141 5.68 -10.17 17.66
N SER A 142 6.39 -10.33 18.78
CA SER A 142 7.85 -10.52 18.81
C SER A 142 8.33 -11.87 18.26
N ALA A 143 7.40 -12.74 17.84
CA ALA A 143 7.67 -14.11 17.45
C ALA A 143 8.42 -14.26 16.11
N THR A 144 8.50 -13.19 15.30
CA THR A 144 9.18 -13.18 13.99
C THR A 144 10.62 -12.69 14.05
N VAL A 145 11.11 -12.22 15.20
CA VAL A 145 12.45 -11.66 15.33
C VAL A 145 13.49 -12.80 15.46
N PRO A 146 14.47 -12.91 14.55
CA PRO A 146 15.53 -13.91 14.66
C PRO A 146 16.33 -13.71 15.96
N LYS A 147 16.47 -14.78 16.75
CA LYS A 147 17.15 -14.72 18.07
C LYS A 147 18.66 -14.48 17.98
N ASN A 148 19.26 -14.59 16.79
CA ASN A 148 20.71 -14.53 16.56
C ASN A 148 21.21 -13.14 16.13
N LEU A 149 20.42 -12.07 16.29
CA LEU A 149 20.78 -10.73 15.85
C LEU A 149 21.33 -9.88 17.01
N SER A 150 22.29 -9.00 16.71
CA SER A 150 22.90 -8.13 17.72
C SER A 150 21.87 -7.22 18.39
N TYR A 151 22.06 -6.94 19.68
CA TYR A 151 21.10 -6.19 20.50
C TYR A 151 20.70 -4.82 19.90
N ASN A 152 21.65 -4.15 19.22
CA ASN A 152 21.41 -2.86 18.60
C ASN A 152 20.43 -2.97 17.41
N ILE A 153 20.59 -4.00 16.57
CA ILE A 153 19.72 -4.23 15.40
C ILE A 153 18.33 -4.69 15.86
N THR A 154 18.24 -5.49 16.92
CA THR A 154 16.96 -5.89 17.51
C THR A 154 16.17 -4.69 18.04
N LYS A 155 16.87 -3.68 18.61
CA LYS A 155 16.24 -2.43 19.07
C LYS A 155 15.71 -1.59 17.90
N THR A 156 16.47 -1.45 16.81
CA THR A 156 16.01 -0.71 15.62
C THR A 156 14.83 -1.43 14.95
N ILE A 157 14.89 -2.76 14.81
CA ILE A 157 13.78 -3.56 14.26
C ILE A 157 12.51 -3.37 15.08
N ARG A 158 12.61 -3.42 16.41
CA ARG A 158 11.45 -3.21 17.28
C ARG A 158 10.83 -1.83 17.03
N GLN A 159 11.66 -0.78 16.98
CA GLN A 159 11.17 0.58 16.75
C GLN A 159 10.50 0.73 15.38
N ASP A 160 11.09 0.19 14.32
CA ASP A 160 10.52 0.21 12.96
C ASP A 160 9.22 -0.59 12.85
N GLU A 161 9.08 -1.68 13.61
CA GLU A 161 7.80 -2.41 13.72
C GLU A 161 6.74 -1.56 14.41
N TRP A 162 7.06 -0.89 15.52
CA TRP A 162 6.14 0.02 16.21
C TRP A 162 5.68 1.16 15.30
N HIS A 163 6.60 1.79 14.56
CA HIS A 163 6.26 2.85 13.61
C HIS A 163 5.36 2.35 12.48
N SER A 164 5.69 1.22 11.85
CA SER A 164 4.85 0.65 10.78
C SER A 164 3.44 0.29 11.27
N LEU A 165 3.33 -0.25 12.48
CA LEU A 165 2.06 -0.63 13.09
C LEU A 165 1.20 0.60 13.34
N HIS A 166 1.82 1.68 13.79
CA HIS A 166 1.15 2.95 14.02
C HIS A 166 0.61 3.54 12.72
N LEU A 167 1.41 3.56 11.64
CA LEU A 167 0.97 4.01 10.32
C LEU A 167 -0.22 3.18 9.82
N ARG A 168 -0.19 1.86 9.97
CA ARG A 168 -1.30 0.99 9.55
C ARG A 168 -2.58 1.20 10.35
N ARG A 169 -2.48 1.48 11.66
CA ARG A 169 -3.65 1.80 12.49
C ARG A 169 -4.23 3.17 12.16
N MET A 170 -3.36 4.16 11.92
CA MET A 170 -3.80 5.49 11.48
C MET A 170 -4.51 5.42 10.13
N THR A 171 -3.97 4.71 9.15
CA THR A 171 -4.62 4.55 7.83
C THR A 171 -5.98 3.87 7.93
N ALA A 172 -6.10 2.75 8.65
CA ALA A 172 -7.38 2.10 8.84
C ALA A 172 -8.40 3.00 9.57
N GLY A 173 -7.96 3.72 10.60
CA GLY A 173 -8.79 4.66 11.37
C GLY A 173 -9.27 5.84 10.53
N PHE A 174 -8.36 6.54 9.85
CA PHE A 174 -8.71 7.70 9.01
C PHE A 174 -9.57 7.30 7.82
N MET A 175 -9.32 6.14 7.21
CA MET A 175 -10.16 5.64 6.11
C MET A 175 -11.58 5.34 6.58
N GLY A 176 -11.74 4.71 7.76
CA GLY A 176 -13.05 4.46 8.37
C GLY A 176 -13.78 5.75 8.74
N MET A 177 -13.09 6.71 9.34
CA MET A 177 -13.64 8.04 9.65
C MET A 177 -14.07 8.77 8.37
N ALA A 178 -13.26 8.73 7.31
CA ALA A 178 -13.58 9.36 6.03
C ALA A 178 -14.87 8.78 5.44
N VAL A 179 -15.01 7.45 5.39
CA VAL A 179 -16.23 6.81 4.87
C VAL A 179 -17.46 7.16 5.72
N ALA A 180 -17.33 7.20 7.05
CA ALA A 180 -18.43 7.58 7.93
C ALA A 180 -18.87 9.05 7.70
N ILE A 181 -17.92 9.96 7.55
CA ILE A 181 -18.20 11.38 7.28
C ILE A 181 -18.85 11.56 5.91
N ILE A 182 -18.35 10.88 4.88
CA ILE A 182 -18.94 10.93 3.52
C ILE A 182 -20.34 10.33 3.54
N LEU A 183 -20.56 9.21 4.23
CA LEU A 183 -21.89 8.60 4.35
C LEU A 183 -22.88 9.52 5.08
N PHE A 184 -22.43 10.16 6.17
CA PHE A 184 -23.24 11.16 6.87
C PHE A 184 -23.53 12.37 5.98
N GLY A 185 -22.53 12.88 5.25
CA GLY A 185 -22.70 13.95 4.27
C GLY A 185 -23.70 13.60 3.17
N TRP A 186 -23.71 12.35 2.70
CA TRP A 186 -24.68 11.86 1.72
C TRP A 186 -26.10 11.85 2.27
N ILE A 187 -26.30 11.37 3.50
CA ILE A 187 -27.60 11.40 4.17
C ILE A 187 -28.09 12.85 4.34
N VAL A 188 -27.24 13.74 4.84
CA VAL A 188 -27.56 15.16 5.02
C VAL A 188 -27.89 15.85 3.68
N GLY A 189 -27.16 15.53 2.62
CA GLY A 189 -27.43 16.05 1.27
C GLY A 189 -28.75 15.52 0.69
N MET A 190 -29.09 14.26 0.92
CA MET A 190 -30.40 13.69 0.55
C MET A 190 -31.54 14.40 1.30
N LEU A 191 -31.41 14.57 2.62
CA LEU A 191 -32.39 15.33 3.42
C LEU A 191 -32.51 16.80 2.96
N GLY A 192 -31.38 17.41 2.58
CA GLY A 192 -31.34 18.77 2.03
C GLY A 192 -32.15 18.92 0.75
N CYS A 193 -32.10 17.91 -0.13
CA CYS A 193 -32.92 17.86 -1.35
C CYS A 193 -34.41 17.63 -1.08
N CYS A 194 -34.77 16.87 -0.03
CA CYS A 194 -36.16 16.63 0.34
C CYS A 194 -36.83 17.85 1.00
N TRP A 195 -36.07 18.70 1.68
CA TRP A 195 -36.62 19.86 2.42
C TRP A 195 -36.29 21.23 1.81
N ASP A 196 -35.72 21.29 0.60
CA ASP A 196 -35.33 22.53 -0.13
C ASP A 196 -34.56 23.54 0.77
N ARG A 197 -33.79 23.04 1.76
CA ARG A 197 -32.98 23.86 2.68
C ARG A 197 -31.55 23.96 2.16
N GLY A 198 -31.24 25.05 1.44
CA GLY A 198 -29.90 25.31 0.89
C GLY A 198 -28.76 25.26 1.91
N LEU A 199 -29.03 25.57 3.19
CA LEU A 199 -28.05 25.47 4.28
C LEU A 199 -27.59 24.03 4.53
N MET A 200 -28.51 23.05 4.51
CA MET A 200 -28.19 21.64 4.74
C MET A 200 -27.29 21.09 3.63
N GLN A 201 -27.50 21.56 2.41
CA GLN A 201 -26.69 21.17 1.26
C GLN A 201 -25.27 21.72 1.32
N TYR A 202 -25.10 22.97 1.80
CA TYR A 202 -23.79 23.55 2.03
C TYR A 202 -23.02 22.75 3.11
N VAL A 203 -23.68 22.40 4.21
CA VAL A 203 -23.11 21.55 5.26
C VAL A 203 -22.72 20.17 4.70
N ALA A 204 -23.56 19.55 3.87
CA ALA A 204 -23.23 18.30 3.18
C ALA A 204 -21.97 18.44 2.31
N GLY A 205 -21.85 19.53 1.56
CA GLY A 205 -20.65 19.83 0.75
C GLY A 205 -19.39 19.97 1.60
N LEU A 206 -19.45 20.66 2.74
CA LEU A 206 -18.34 20.76 3.69
C LEU A 206 -17.96 19.40 4.29
N LEU A 207 -18.95 18.56 4.60
CA LEU A 207 -18.71 17.20 5.09
C LEU A 207 -18.01 16.34 4.03
N PHE A 208 -18.38 16.45 2.75
CA PHE A 208 -17.68 15.75 1.67
C PHE A 208 -16.23 16.23 1.50
N LEU A 209 -15.98 17.54 1.61
CA LEU A 209 -14.62 18.08 1.56
C LEU A 209 -13.78 17.61 2.76
N MET A 210 -14.34 17.63 3.97
CA MET A 210 -13.68 17.10 5.17
C MET A 210 -13.44 15.59 5.09
N GLY A 211 -14.41 14.82 4.59
CA GLY A 211 -14.24 13.39 4.33
C GLY A 211 -13.14 13.12 3.30
N GLY A 212 -13.08 13.94 2.24
CA GLY A 212 -12.04 13.90 1.22
C GLY A 212 -10.64 14.17 1.79
N THR A 213 -10.47 15.16 2.65
CA THR A 213 -9.16 15.45 3.27
C THR A 213 -8.69 14.31 4.18
N PHE A 214 -9.57 13.71 5.00
CA PHE A 214 -9.22 12.53 5.79
C PHE A 214 -8.86 11.32 4.90
N CYS A 215 -9.56 11.14 3.78
CA CYS A 215 -9.24 10.11 2.81
C CYS A 215 -7.85 10.35 2.18
N ILE A 216 -7.51 11.61 1.81
CA ILE A 216 -6.19 11.97 1.27
C ILE A 216 -5.10 11.63 2.28
N ILE A 217 -5.25 12.08 3.54
CA ILE A 217 -4.28 11.83 4.61
C ILE A 217 -4.07 10.33 4.78
N SER A 218 -5.15 9.55 4.76
CA SER A 218 -5.07 8.09 4.85
C SER A 218 -4.34 7.47 3.65
N LEU A 219 -4.65 7.86 2.41
CA LEU A 219 -3.98 7.31 1.23
C LEU A 219 -2.50 7.66 1.20
N CYS A 220 -2.15 8.92 1.49
CA CYS A 220 -0.77 9.36 1.58
C CYS A 220 0.00 8.59 2.67
N THR A 221 -0.62 8.36 3.83
CA THR A 221 -0.02 7.57 4.92
C THR A 221 0.12 6.10 4.53
N CYS A 222 -0.80 5.55 3.74
CA CYS A 222 -0.72 4.19 3.22
C CYS A 222 0.45 4.03 2.24
N VAL A 223 0.60 4.96 1.28
CA VAL A 223 1.72 4.99 0.34
C VAL A 223 3.05 5.14 1.08
N ALA A 224 3.13 6.07 2.03
CA ALA A 224 4.33 6.26 2.86
C ALA A 224 4.65 5.01 3.68
N GLY A 225 3.64 4.33 4.22
CA GLY A 225 3.79 3.07 4.93
C GLY A 225 4.33 1.95 4.04
N ILE A 226 3.81 1.81 2.82
CA ILE A 226 4.30 0.82 1.85
C ILE A 226 5.76 1.13 1.45
N ASN A 227 6.09 2.40 1.20
CA ASN A 227 7.46 2.80 0.86
C ASN A 227 8.43 2.57 2.04
N PHE A 228 7.98 2.84 3.27
CA PHE A 228 8.76 2.55 4.48
C PHE A 228 9.01 1.05 4.66
N GLU A 229 8.01 0.21 4.43
CA GLU A 229 8.14 -1.26 4.43
C GLU A 229 9.16 -1.74 3.39
N LEU A 230 9.18 -1.14 2.20
CA LEU A 230 10.13 -1.47 1.14
C LEU A 230 11.57 -1.00 1.47
N SER A 231 11.69 0.12 2.18
CA SER A 231 12.96 0.76 2.54
C SER A 231 13.52 0.31 3.91
N ARG A 232 12.94 -0.70 4.55
CA ARG A 232 13.33 -1.16 5.89
C ARG A 232 14.81 -1.53 6.00
N TYR A 233 15.43 -1.09 7.10
CA TYR A 233 16.81 -1.45 7.43
C TYR A 233 16.83 -2.56 8.51
N PRO A 234 17.70 -3.58 8.38
CA PRO A 234 18.67 -3.75 7.31
C PRO A 234 18.11 -4.49 6.08
N ARG A 235 18.47 -3.98 4.89
CA ARG A 235 18.04 -4.49 3.58
C ARG A 235 18.32 -5.99 3.35
N TYR A 236 19.35 -6.56 4.00
CA TYR A 236 19.63 -8.00 3.89
C TYR A 236 18.58 -8.89 4.58
N LEU A 237 17.82 -8.36 5.55
CA LEU A 237 16.77 -9.10 6.28
C LEU A 237 15.36 -8.82 5.74
N TYR A 238 15.07 -7.60 5.29
CA TYR A 238 13.72 -7.17 4.90
C TYR A 238 13.62 -6.62 3.47
N GLY A 239 14.75 -6.40 2.80
CA GLY A 239 14.75 -5.92 1.43
C GLY A 239 14.13 -6.94 0.48
N LEU A 240 13.21 -6.47 -0.35
CA LEU A 240 12.77 -7.21 -1.52
C LEU A 240 13.93 -7.18 -2.54
N PRO A 241 14.41 -8.34 -3.06
CA PRO A 241 15.36 -8.33 -4.17
C PRO A 241 14.75 -7.58 -5.36
N ASP A 242 15.57 -6.82 -6.10
CA ASP A 242 15.16 -5.96 -7.22
C ASP A 242 14.45 -6.72 -8.37
N ASP A 243 14.48 -8.06 -8.30
CA ASP A 243 13.86 -8.97 -9.28
C ASP A 243 12.38 -9.27 -9.00
N ILE A 244 11.86 -8.79 -7.88
CA ILE A 244 10.45 -8.94 -7.52
C ILE A 244 9.69 -7.73 -8.04
N SER A 245 8.88 -7.97 -9.08
CA SER A 245 8.01 -6.94 -9.62
C SER A 245 6.96 -6.58 -8.58
N HIS A 246 6.83 -5.30 -8.30
CA HIS A 246 5.88 -4.78 -7.33
C HIS A 246 5.04 -3.69 -7.98
N GLY A 247 3.78 -3.62 -7.61
CA GLY A 247 2.84 -2.66 -8.17
C GLY A 247 1.70 -2.33 -7.22
N TYR A 248 1.08 -1.18 -7.44
CA TYR A 248 -0.20 -0.85 -6.83
C TYR A 248 -1.29 -1.68 -7.51
N GLY A 249 -2.18 -2.27 -6.72
CA GLY A 249 -3.32 -3.01 -7.26
C GLY A 249 -4.50 -2.09 -7.57
N TRP A 250 -5.56 -2.68 -8.13
CA TRP A 250 -6.76 -1.97 -8.58
C TRP A 250 -7.51 -1.24 -7.45
N SER A 251 -7.44 -1.75 -6.22
CA SER A 251 -8.09 -1.10 -5.06
C SER A 251 -7.52 0.28 -4.78
N MET A 252 -6.22 0.47 -5.04
CA MET A 252 -5.57 1.76 -4.88
C MET A 252 -6.14 2.77 -5.86
N PHE A 253 -6.31 2.37 -7.13
CA PHE A 253 -6.95 3.20 -8.14
C PHE A 253 -8.41 3.52 -7.79
N CYS A 254 -9.17 2.54 -7.31
CA CYS A 254 -10.53 2.78 -6.82
C CYS A 254 -10.57 3.76 -5.65
N ALA A 255 -9.61 3.70 -4.72
CA ALA A 255 -9.57 4.61 -3.58
C ALA A 255 -9.23 6.05 -4.00
N TRP A 256 -8.25 6.24 -4.89
CA TRP A 256 -7.94 7.55 -5.49
C TRP A 256 -9.09 8.09 -6.34
N GLY A 257 -9.76 7.23 -7.11
CA GLY A 257 -10.96 7.58 -7.87
C GLY A 257 -12.11 8.00 -6.95
N GLY A 258 -12.39 7.25 -5.88
CA GLY A 258 -13.40 7.58 -4.89
C GLY A 258 -13.13 8.91 -4.18
N LEU A 259 -11.87 9.18 -3.86
CA LEU A 259 -11.44 10.46 -3.32
C LEU A 259 -11.69 11.61 -4.31
N GLY A 260 -11.31 11.44 -5.57
CA GLY A 260 -11.55 12.43 -6.61
C GLY A 260 -13.03 12.75 -6.78
N LEU A 261 -13.86 11.71 -6.85
CA LEU A 261 -15.33 11.87 -6.93
C LEU A 261 -15.92 12.54 -5.69
N SER A 262 -15.41 12.23 -4.49
CA SER A 262 -15.87 12.87 -3.24
C SER A 262 -15.59 14.36 -3.21
N LEU A 263 -14.41 14.79 -3.66
CA LEU A 263 -14.04 16.21 -3.73
C LEU A 263 -14.86 16.96 -4.79
N ILE A 264 -15.06 16.35 -5.96
CA ILE A 264 -15.89 16.92 -7.02
C ILE A 264 -17.35 17.04 -6.55
N ALA A 265 -17.88 16.01 -5.89
CA ALA A 265 -19.21 16.04 -5.28
C ALA A 265 -19.34 17.14 -4.23
N GLY A 266 -18.33 17.30 -3.36
CA GLY A 266 -18.26 18.36 -2.37
C GLY A 266 -18.31 19.75 -3.02
N PHE A 267 -17.52 19.97 -4.07
CA PHE A 267 -17.49 21.22 -4.81
C PHE A 267 -18.83 21.54 -5.50
N PHE A 268 -19.48 20.55 -6.13
CA PHE A 268 -20.81 20.75 -6.71
C PHE A 268 -21.88 21.07 -5.66
N CYS A 269 -21.80 20.44 -4.48
CA CYS A 269 -22.74 20.71 -3.39
C CYS A 269 -22.52 22.08 -2.73
N THR A 270 -21.28 22.60 -2.69
CA THR A 270 -21.01 23.95 -2.17
C THR A 270 -21.31 25.06 -3.18
N LEU A 271 -21.17 24.80 -4.49
CA LEU A 271 -21.45 25.78 -5.54
C LEU A 271 -22.94 25.92 -5.88
N ALA A 272 -23.73 24.86 -5.76
CA ALA A 272 -25.14 24.89 -6.14
C ALA A 272 -25.99 25.97 -5.42
N PRO A 273 -25.81 26.25 -4.11
CA PRO A 273 -26.45 27.38 -3.44
C PRO A 273 -25.94 28.75 -3.91
N SER A 274 -24.68 28.84 -4.35
CA SER A 274 -24.07 30.11 -4.81
C SER A 274 -24.54 30.52 -6.20
N ILE A 275 -24.95 29.55 -7.04
CA ILE A 275 -25.46 29.77 -8.40
C ILE A 275 -26.98 29.98 -8.40
N GLN A 276 -27.66 29.58 -7.32
CA GLN A 276 -29.05 29.97 -7.12
C GLN A 276 -29.07 31.43 -6.67
N PRO A 277 -29.65 32.36 -7.45
CA PRO A 277 -29.86 33.71 -6.97
C PRO A 277 -30.71 33.60 -5.71
N ILE A 278 -30.20 34.17 -4.62
CA ILE A 278 -30.94 34.46 -3.39
C ILE A 278 -32.34 34.90 -3.83
N PRO A 279 -33.43 34.23 -3.43
CA PRO A 279 -34.74 34.83 -3.60
C PRO A 279 -34.64 36.14 -2.81
N ARG A 280 -34.57 37.26 -3.53
CA ARG A 280 -34.73 38.59 -2.95
C ARG A 280 -36.05 38.50 -2.21
N SER A 281 -35.99 38.29 -0.91
CA SER A 281 -37.12 38.54 -0.04
C SER A 281 -37.40 40.03 -0.23
N THR A 282 -38.40 40.33 -1.03
CA THR A 282 -39.15 41.57 -0.97
C THR A 282 -39.84 41.62 0.38
N CYS A 283 -39.05 41.78 1.44
CA CYS A 283 -39.49 42.33 2.70
C CYS A 283 -38.65 43.60 2.87
N PRO A 284 -39.20 44.79 2.58
CA PRO A 284 -38.54 46.01 2.99
C PRO A 284 -38.37 45.92 4.51
N LYS A 285 -37.12 46.06 4.96
CA LYS A 285 -36.80 46.31 6.35
C LYS A 285 -37.62 47.54 6.75
N SER A 286 -38.68 47.37 7.54
CA SER A 286 -39.46 48.49 8.04
C SER A 286 -38.52 49.33 8.88
N ARG A 287 -38.16 50.49 8.34
CA ARG A 287 -37.55 51.60 9.03
C ARG A 287 -38.34 51.84 10.32
N GLN A 288 -37.73 51.56 11.46
CA GLN A 288 -38.29 51.87 12.77
C GLN A 288 -38.12 53.37 12.99
N GLU A 289 -39.06 54.17 12.45
CA GLU A 289 -39.16 55.59 12.78
C GLU A 289 -39.78 55.75 14.18
N ASN A 290 -39.01 56.39 15.05
CA ASN A 290 -39.37 57.19 16.21
C ASN A 290 -40.60 56.76 17.05
N GLY A 291 -40.30 56.26 18.25
CA GLY A 291 -41.19 56.32 19.41
C GLY A 291 -40.57 57.21 20.48
N THR A 292 -41.07 58.44 20.55
CA THR A 292 -40.95 59.41 21.65
C THR A 292 -41.12 58.76 23.03
N VAL A 293 -40.22 59.09 23.95
CA VAL A 293 -40.42 58.95 25.40
C VAL A 293 -41.01 60.29 25.86
N CYS A 294 -42.21 60.23 26.44
CA CYS A 294 -42.76 61.30 27.27
C CYS A 294 -42.05 61.34 28.62
#